data_AF-A0AA92DRI7-F1
#
_entry.id   AF-A0AA92DRI7-F1
#
_cell.length_a   1.000
_cell.length_b   1.000
_cell.length_c   1.000
_cell.angle_alpha   90.00
_cell.angle_beta   90.00
_cell.angle_gamma   90.00
#
_symmetry.space_group_name_H-M   'P 1'
#
loop_
_entity.id
_entity.type
_entity.pdbx_description
1 polymer ?
#
loop_
_entity_poly.entity_id
_entity_poly.type
_entity_poly.pdbx_seq_one_letter_code
_entity_poly.pdbx_strand_id
1 'polypeptide(L)'
;MDHTMFLAFLDRHGLTQVEFADWLGTKKGTVWRWTLPPDDPNSRAVPIGVRAFCIAYDVMPEKVRKSVLAALKAASSASPDQGS
;
A
#
# COMPACT_ATOMS: atom_id res chain seq x y z
N MET A 1 -9.14 -8.48 -5.09
CA MET A 1 -8.95 -7.73 -3.84
C MET A 1 -9.85 -6.53 -3.88
N ASP A 2 -10.94 -6.62 -3.13
CA ASP A 2 -11.83 -5.50 -2.81
C ASP A 2 -11.34 -4.77 -1.54
N HIS A 3 -12.12 -3.79 -1.07
CA HIS A 3 -11.78 -3.01 0.12
C HIS A 3 -11.66 -3.88 1.39
N THR A 4 -12.50 -4.91 1.54
CA THR A 4 -12.46 -5.82 2.70
C THR A 4 -11.19 -6.66 2.71
N MET A 5 -10.82 -7.23 1.57
CA MET A 5 -9.56 -7.97 1.42
C MET A 5 -8.34 -7.06 1.65
N PHE A 6 -8.43 -5.79 1.23
CA PHE A 6 -7.35 -4.82 1.44
C PHE A 6 -7.21 -4.42 2.92
N LEU A 7 -8.33 -4.19 3.62
CA LEU A 7 -8.34 -3.97 5.07
C LEU A 7 -7.76 -5.17 5.83
N ALA A 8 -8.15 -6.39 5.45
CA ALA A 8 -7.62 -7.60 6.06
C ALA A 8 -6.11 -7.78 5.82
N PHE A 9 -5.59 -7.33 4.68
CA PHE A 9 -4.16 -7.30 4.42
C PHE A 9 -3.44 -6.33 5.38
N LEU A 10 -3.96 -5.11 5.54
CA LEU A 10 -3.37 -4.12 6.45
C LEU A 10 -3.35 -4.64 7.89
N ASP A 11 -4.46 -5.19 8.36
CA ASP A 11 -4.58 -5.74 9.71
C ASP A 11 -3.61 -6.91 9.96
N ARG A 12 -3.54 -7.88 9.04
CA ARG A 12 -2.64 -9.04 9.15
C ARG A 12 -1.17 -8.66 9.28
N HIS A 13 -0.76 -7.57 8.63
CA HIS A 13 0.62 -7.08 8.65
C HIS A 13 0.83 -5.94 9.66
N GLY A 14 -0.18 -5.59 10.45
CA GLY A 14 -0.11 -4.54 11.47
C GLY A 14 0.17 -3.15 10.88
N LEU A 15 -0.36 -2.87 9.69
CA LEU A 15 -0.08 -1.65 8.94
C LEU A 15 -1.21 -0.64 9.06
N THR A 16 -0.85 0.60 9.37
CA THR A 16 -1.73 1.74 9.16
C THR A 16 -1.78 2.14 7.69
N GLN A 17 -2.81 2.89 7.30
CA GLN A 17 -2.91 3.48 5.96
C GLN A 17 -1.75 4.43 5.65
N VAL A 18 -1.16 5.07 6.67
CA VAL A 18 -0.02 5.98 6.52
C VAL A 18 1.22 5.18 6.16
N GLU A 19 1.55 4.15 6.95
CA GLU A 19 2.73 3.33 6.70
C GLU A 19 2.67 2.62 5.35
N PHE A 20 1.49 2.13 4.96
CA PHE A 20 1.32 1.54 3.63
C PHE A 20 1.45 2.58 2.51
N ALA A 21 1.00 3.81 2.73
CA ALA A 21 1.20 4.89 1.77
C ALA A 21 2.69 5.23 1.61
N ASP A 22 3.44 5.24 2.72
CA ASP A 22 4.89 5.45 2.72
C ASP A 22 5.62 4.35 1.96
N TRP A 23 5.18 3.08 2.06
CA TRP A 23 5.74 1.99 1.26
C TRP A 23 5.61 2.23 -0.23
N LEU A 24 4.51 2.85 -0.66
CA LEU A 24 4.22 3.11 -2.07
C LEU A 24 4.71 4.48 -2.56
N GLY A 25 5.28 5.31 -1.68
CA GLY A 25 5.60 6.70 -1.99
C GLY A 25 4.37 7.51 -2.42
N THR A 26 3.20 7.25 -1.83
CA THR A 26 1.95 7.93 -2.16
C THR A 26 1.34 8.65 -0.95
N LYS A 27 0.27 9.42 -1.17
CA LYS A 27 -0.43 10.13 -0.09
C LYS A 27 -1.34 9.18 0.69
N LYS A 28 -1.41 9.34 2.01
CA LYS A 28 -2.39 8.65 2.89
C LYS A 28 -3.82 8.70 2.31
N GLY A 29 -4.23 9.86 1.80
CA GLY A 29 -5.57 10.05 1.22
C GLY A 29 -5.85 9.14 0.01
N THR A 30 -4.82 8.72 -0.73
CA THR A 30 -4.95 7.74 -1.81
C THR A 30 -5.31 6.36 -1.23
N VAL A 31 -4.57 5.92 -0.20
CA VAL A 31 -4.79 4.62 0.46
C VAL A 31 -6.12 4.58 1.20
N TRP A 32 -6.49 5.68 1.87
CA TRP A 32 -7.79 5.80 2.55
C TRP A 32 -8.96 5.49 1.62
N ARG A 33 -8.96 6.02 0.38
CA ARG A 33 -10.02 5.77 -0.60
C ARG A 33 -10.17 4.29 -0.98
N TRP A 34 -9.11 3.50 -0.82
CA TRP A 34 -9.13 2.05 -1.08
C TRP A 34 -9.72 1.24 0.07
N THR A 35 -9.80 1.82 1.26
CA THR A 35 -10.37 1.18 2.47
C THR A 35 -11.87 1.42 2.62
N LEU A 36 -12.44 2.31 1.81
CA LEU A 36 -13.85 2.66 1.87
C LEU A 36 -14.71 1.59 1.19
N PRO A 37 -15.96 1.38 1.66
CA PRO A 37 -16.89 0.49 1.01
C PRO A 37 -17.27 1.03 -0.40
N PRO A 38 -17.75 0.17 -1.32
CA PRO A 38 -17.94 0.55 -2.72
C PRO A 38 -19.04 1.59 -2.98
N ASP A 39 -19.96 1.74 -2.04
CA ASP A 39 -21.06 2.71 -2.05
C ASP A 39 -20.66 4.10 -1.56
N ASP A 40 -19.46 4.26 -0.97
CA ASP A 40 -18.93 5.57 -0.61
C ASP A 40 -18.50 6.34 -1.88
N PRO A 41 -18.94 7.61 -2.07
CA PRO A 41 -18.59 8.41 -3.26
C PRO A 41 -17.08 8.66 -3.42
N ASN A 42 -16.32 8.62 -2.32
CA ASN A 42 -14.87 8.77 -2.32
C ASN A 42 -14.14 7.45 -2.59
N SER A 43 -14.85 6.32 -2.56
CA SER A 43 -14.29 5.00 -2.77
C SER A 43 -13.58 4.90 -4.11
N ARG A 44 -12.41 4.27 -4.10
CA ARG A 44 -11.64 3.96 -5.31
C ARG A 44 -11.18 2.52 -5.23
N ALA A 45 -11.29 1.83 -6.35
CA ALA A 45 -10.76 0.49 -6.48
C ALA A 45 -9.24 0.48 -6.23
N VAL A 46 -8.76 -0.50 -5.47
CA VAL A 46 -7.31 -0.76 -5.32
C VAL A 46 -6.70 -0.95 -6.73
N PRO A 47 -5.62 -0.28 -7.12
CA PRO A 47 -4.98 -0.47 -8.43
C PRO A 47 -4.47 -1.90 -8.61
N ILE A 48 -4.49 -2.43 -9.84
CA ILE A 48 -4.09 -3.83 -10.12
C ILE A 48 -2.67 -4.17 -9.63
N GLY A 49 -1.72 -3.25 -9.81
CA GLY A 49 -0.35 -3.43 -9.33
C GLY A 49 -0.25 -3.53 -7.81
N VAL A 50 -1.04 -2.73 -7.08
CA VAL A 50 -1.11 -2.78 -5.61
C VAL A 50 -1.73 -4.10 -5.14
N ARG A 51 -2.78 -4.59 -5.82
CA ARG A 51 -3.37 -5.90 -5.51
C ARG A 51 -2.36 -7.02 -5.71
N ALA A 52 -1.65 -7.02 -6.84
CA ALA A 52 -0.63 -8.02 -7.15
C ALA A 52 0.50 -7.97 -6.11
N PHE A 53 0.93 -6.77 -5.71
CA PHE A 53 1.91 -6.58 -4.64
C PHE A 53 1.44 -7.19 -3.31
N CYS A 54 0.23 -6.90 -2.84
CA CYS A 54 -0.28 -7.44 -1.58
C CYS A 54 -0.34 -8.98 -1.57
N ILE A 55 -0.81 -9.58 -2.67
CA ILE A 55 -0.85 -11.05 -2.82
C ILE A 55 0.56 -11.62 -2.79
N ALA A 56 1.49 -11.02 -3.53
CA ALA A 56 2.86 -11.47 -3.58
C ALA A 56 3.54 -11.32 -2.20
N TYR A 57 3.28 -10.22 -1.49
CA TYR A 57 3.81 -9.96 -0.16
C TYR A 57 3.38 -11.02 0.87
N ASP A 58 2.14 -11.53 0.78
CA ASP A 58 1.65 -12.61 1.66
C ASP A 58 2.41 -13.94 1.49
N VAL A 59 2.88 -14.24 0.28
CA VAL A 59 3.56 -15.52 -0.03
C VAL A 59 5.08 -15.42 -0.05
N MET A 60 5.62 -14.20 -0.03
CA MET A 60 7.06 -13.96 -0.02
C MET A 60 7.72 -14.45 1.29
N PRO A 61 8.88 -15.12 1.22
CA PRO A 61 9.70 -15.39 2.41
C PRO A 61 10.04 -14.08 3.14
N GLU A 62 10.16 -14.15 4.47
CA GLU A 62 10.42 -12.97 5.30
C GLU A 62 11.65 -12.16 4.85
N LYS A 63 12.73 -12.85 4.43
CA LYS A 63 13.93 -12.20 3.92
C LYS A 63 13.64 -11.34 2.68
N VAL A 64 12.79 -11.84 1.77
CA VAL A 64 12.40 -11.11 0.56
C VAL A 64 11.53 -9.91 0.93
N ARG A 65 10.57 -10.08 1.85
CA ARG A 65 9.75 -8.96 2.36
C ARG A 65 10.62 -7.83 2.91
N LYS A 66 11.60 -8.16 3.76
CA LYS A 66 12.56 -7.17 4.32
C LYS A 66 13.34 -6.44 3.23
N SER A 67 13.87 -7.17 2.23
CA SER A 67 14.60 -6.55 1.11
C SER A 67 13.72 -5.63 0.26
N VAL A 68 12.48 -6.04 -0.03
CA VAL A 68 11.53 -5.22 -0.80
C VAL A 68 11.18 -3.94 -0.03
N LEU A 69 10.88 -4.04 1.27
CA LEU A 69 10.59 -2.86 2.09
C LEU A 69 11.78 -1.90 2.18
N ALA A 70 13.00 -2.42 2.29
CA ALA A 70 14.21 -1.60 2.29
C ALA A 70 14.36 -0.85 0.95
N ALA A 71 14.12 -1.53 -0.17
CA ALA A 71 14.19 -0.92 -1.50
C ALA A 71 13.10 0.15 -1.70
N LEU A 72 11.86 -0.12 -1.27
CA LEU A 72 10.76 0.84 -1.34
C LEU A 72 11.04 2.10 -0.51
N LYS A 73 11.54 1.93 0.72
CA LYS A 73 11.93 3.06 1.58
C LYS A 73 13.07 3.88 0.96
N ALA A 74 14.09 3.22 0.43
CA ALA A 74 15.19 3.90 -0.25
C ALA A 74 14.71 4.69 -1.49
N ALA A 75 13.82 4.10 -2.29
CA ALA A 75 13.24 4.77 -3.45
C ALA A 75 12.38 5.98 -3.06
N SER A 76 11.61 5.88 -1.97
CA SER A 76 10.82 6.99 -1.44
C SER A 76 11.69 8.14 -0.91
N SER A 77 12.86 7.85 -0.34
CA SER A 77 13.82 8.87 0.12
C SER A 77 14.64 9.49 -1.02
N ALA A 78 14.76 8.81 -2.15
CA ALA A 78 15.57 9.23 -3.31
C ALA A 78 14.79 10.10 -4.31
N SER A 79 13.51 10.41 -4.07
CA SER A 79 12.77 11.40 -4.85
C SER A 79 12.88 12.78 -4.17
N PRO A 80 13.87 13.63 -4.56
CA PRO A 80 13.83 15.03 -4.17
C PRO A 80 12.64 15.70 -4.89
N ASP A 81 11.98 16.61 -4.19
CA ASP A 81 11.06 17.63 -4.72
C ASP A 81 10.68 17.49 -6.21
N GLN A 82 9.54 16.86 -6.48
CA GLN A 82 8.74 17.32 -7.62
C GLN A 82 7.88 18.48 -7.12
N GLY A 83 8.51 19.66 -7.19
CA GLY A 83 8.02 20.90 -6.61
C GLY A 83 6.85 21.56 -7.34
N SER A 84 6.35 22.60 -6.67
CA SER A 84 5.97 23.94 -7.14
C SER A 84 4.93 24.54 -6.21
#